data_AF-A0AAU7QFQ0-F1
#
_entry.id   AF-A0AAU7QFQ0-F1
#
_cell.length_a   1.000
_cell.length_b   1.000
_cell.length_c   1.000
_cell.angle_alpha   90.00
_cell.angle_beta   90.00
_cell.angle_gamma   90.00
#
_symmetry.space_group_name_H-M   'P 1'
#
loop_
_entity.id
_entity.type
_entity.pdbx_description
1 polymer ?
#
loop_
_entity_poly.entity_id
_entity_poly.type
_entity_poly.pdbx_seq_one_letter_code
_entity_poly.pdbx_strand_id
1 'polypeptide(L)'
;MFRIYHSNQLDLLKSLAAALIEGQPLPDPFQPEVILVQSSGMAQWLQMELASRFGIAANFEFPLPASFIWRMFTVVLPDIPEESAFSKDAMTWKLMALLPRLCGQPGFEVICRYLEDDEDQRKCHQFAARLADLYDQYLVFRPDWLESWQREERVADLGEAQEWQAALWRALVDYTDRAGQSPWHRANLYRRFIHALEQADSCPSGLPPRVFICGISALPPTYLQALQALGRHIDVHLLFTNPCRYYWGDIRDRAFLARLQNRTRRHYRHHLEKNLFRRPEQADGLFNDEGEQESGNPLFGLMGKAGTG
;
A
#
# COMPACT_ATOMS: atom_id res chain seq x y z
N MET A 1 1.23 10.23 -15.73
CA MET A 1 1.36 11.36 -14.77
C MET A 1 0.67 11.00 -13.44
N PHE A 2 1.20 11.42 -12.27
CA PHE A 2 0.54 11.16 -10.97
C PHE A 2 -0.10 12.44 -10.38
N ARG A 3 -1.43 12.48 -10.26
CA ARG A 3 -2.21 13.61 -9.76
C ARG A 3 -2.92 13.26 -8.45
N ILE A 4 -2.82 14.16 -7.47
CA ILE A 4 -3.50 14.02 -6.18
C ILE A 4 -4.55 15.13 -6.04
N TYR A 5 -5.78 14.74 -5.78
CA TYR A 5 -6.93 15.61 -5.58
C TYR A 5 -7.35 15.56 -4.12
N HIS A 6 -7.38 16.72 -3.47
CA HIS A 6 -7.81 16.84 -2.08
C HIS A 6 -9.20 17.49 -2.01
N SER A 7 -10.12 16.88 -1.27
CA SER A 7 -11.44 17.43 -0.94
C SER A 7 -11.90 16.89 0.40
N ASN A 8 -12.68 17.65 1.16
CA ASN A 8 -13.36 17.15 2.35
C ASN A 8 -14.69 16.45 2.04
N GLN A 9 -15.10 16.42 0.77
CA GLN A 9 -16.34 15.80 0.30
C GLN A 9 -16.02 14.73 -0.74
N LEU A 10 -16.41 13.49 -0.43
CA LEU A 10 -16.26 12.36 -1.33
C LEU A 10 -17.12 12.53 -2.59
N ASP A 11 -18.33 13.11 -2.47
CA ASP A 11 -19.21 13.39 -3.60
C ASP A 11 -18.56 14.29 -4.66
N LEU A 12 -17.78 15.29 -4.22
CA LEU A 12 -17.05 16.17 -5.13
C LEU A 12 -15.93 15.40 -5.85
N LEU A 13 -15.22 14.53 -5.13
CA LEU A 13 -14.17 13.69 -5.70
C LEU A 13 -14.76 12.71 -6.73
N LYS A 14 -15.85 12.03 -6.39
CA LYS A 14 -16.61 11.19 -7.34
C LYS A 14 -17.06 11.99 -8.56
N SER A 15 -17.58 13.19 -8.36
CA SER A 15 -18.01 14.07 -9.46
C SER A 15 -16.83 14.49 -10.35
N LEU A 16 -15.65 14.66 -9.77
CA LEU A 16 -14.43 14.93 -10.52
C LEU A 16 -13.97 13.70 -11.31
N ALA A 17 -13.94 12.51 -10.70
CA ALA A 17 -13.62 11.27 -11.39
C ALA A 17 -14.55 11.05 -12.59
N ALA A 18 -15.86 11.21 -12.39
CA ALA A 18 -16.84 11.07 -13.46
C ALA A 18 -16.63 12.11 -14.58
N ALA A 19 -16.30 13.35 -14.24
CA ALA A 19 -16.00 14.39 -15.24
C ALA A 19 -14.71 14.09 -16.03
N LEU A 20 -13.69 13.51 -15.39
CA LEU A 20 -12.45 13.09 -16.06
C LEU A 20 -12.72 11.93 -17.02
N ILE A 21 -13.55 10.98 -16.62
CA ILE A 21 -13.95 9.85 -17.46
C ILE A 21 -14.72 10.32 -18.70
N GLU A 22 -15.73 11.18 -18.49
CA GLU A 22 -16.57 11.75 -19.53
C GLU A 22 -15.79 12.64 -20.51
N GLY A 23 -14.88 13.47 -19.99
CA GLY A 23 -14.09 14.39 -20.81
C GLY A 23 -12.98 13.72 -21.62
N GLN A 24 -12.59 12.49 -21.25
CA GLN A 24 -11.56 11.71 -21.94
C GLN A 24 -11.96 10.23 -21.96
N PRO A 25 -12.88 9.81 -22.83
CA PRO A 25 -13.25 8.40 -22.95
C PRO A 25 -12.04 7.50 -23.28
N LEU A 26 -12.07 6.25 -22.83
CA LEU A 26 -11.03 5.28 -23.20
C LEU A 26 -11.06 5.01 -24.72
N PRO A 27 -9.90 4.77 -25.35
CA PRO A 27 -9.83 4.51 -26.78
C PRO A 27 -10.40 3.13 -27.15
N ASP A 28 -10.26 2.13 -26.27
CA ASP A 28 -10.80 0.78 -26.45
C ASP A 28 -12.08 0.61 -25.61
N PRO A 29 -13.24 0.33 -26.24
CA PRO A 29 -14.51 0.16 -25.53
C PRO A 29 -14.57 -1.09 -24.64
N PHE A 30 -13.70 -2.09 -24.84
CA PHE A 30 -13.66 -3.29 -24.01
C PHE A 30 -12.65 -3.18 -22.86
N GLN A 31 -11.82 -2.14 -22.85
CA GLN A 31 -10.93 -1.90 -21.74
C GLN A 31 -11.72 -1.38 -20.52
N PRO A 32 -11.55 -1.99 -19.34
CA PRO A 32 -12.29 -1.56 -18.16
C PRO A 32 -11.70 -0.26 -17.56
N GLU A 33 -12.57 0.55 -16.99
CA GLU A 33 -12.16 1.63 -16.10
C GLU A 33 -11.72 1.06 -14.75
N VAL A 34 -10.52 1.40 -14.29
CA VAL A 34 -9.96 0.85 -13.04
C VAL A 34 -10.06 1.89 -11.92
N ILE A 35 -10.78 1.54 -10.86
CA ILE A 35 -10.93 2.38 -9.66
C ILE A 35 -10.55 1.58 -8.41
N LEU A 36 -9.39 1.87 -7.84
CA LEU A 36 -8.94 1.24 -6.60
C LEU A 36 -9.79 1.70 -5.43
N VAL A 37 -10.32 0.73 -4.67
CA VAL A 37 -11.15 0.95 -3.49
C VAL A 37 -10.68 0.04 -2.35
N GLN A 38 -11.06 0.37 -1.11
CA GLN A 38 -10.73 -0.44 0.06
C GLN A 38 -11.88 -1.33 0.57
N SER A 39 -13.08 -1.19 0.02
CA SER A 39 -14.24 -1.97 0.44
C SER A 39 -15.23 -2.22 -0.69
N SER A 40 -15.96 -3.32 -0.59
CA SER A 40 -17.07 -3.63 -1.49
C SER A 40 -18.18 -2.56 -1.43
N GLY A 41 -18.44 -1.99 -0.25
CA GLY A 41 -19.40 -0.90 -0.09
C GLY A 41 -19.02 0.34 -0.90
N MET A 42 -17.73 0.70 -0.95
CA MET A 42 -17.25 1.81 -1.78
C MET A 42 -17.41 1.50 -3.28
N ALA A 43 -17.14 0.25 -3.69
CA ALA A 43 -17.35 -0.18 -5.07
C ALA A 43 -18.83 -0.04 -5.48
N GLN A 44 -19.75 -0.58 -4.67
CA GLN A 44 -21.18 -0.51 -4.92
C GLN A 44 -21.69 0.94 -4.97
N TRP A 45 -21.26 1.77 -4.01
CA TRP A 45 -21.63 3.18 -3.99
C TRP A 45 -21.14 3.90 -5.26
N LEU A 46 -19.88 3.71 -5.65
CA LEU A 46 -19.34 4.31 -6.88
C LEU A 46 -20.08 3.82 -8.13
N GLN A 47 -20.39 2.52 -8.23
CA GLN A 47 -21.15 1.98 -9.36
C GLN A 47 -22.52 2.64 -9.50
N MET A 48 -23.29 2.75 -8.42
CA MET A 48 -24.60 3.41 -8.42
C MET A 48 -24.47 4.90 -8.78
N GLU A 49 -23.49 5.57 -8.19
CA GLU A 49 -23.26 7.00 -8.38
C GLU A 49 -22.79 7.37 -9.79
N LEU A 50 -21.97 6.50 -10.41
CA LEU A 50 -21.54 6.64 -11.80
C LEU A 50 -22.69 6.31 -12.76
N ALA A 51 -23.48 5.26 -12.48
CA ALA A 51 -24.63 4.90 -13.29
C ALA A 51 -25.69 6.01 -13.29
N SER A 52 -25.94 6.64 -12.14
CA SER A 52 -26.84 7.79 -12.03
C SER A 52 -26.41 8.97 -12.92
N ARG A 53 -25.09 9.19 -13.06
CA ARG A 53 -24.56 10.28 -13.88
C ARG A 53 -24.45 9.94 -15.37
N PHE A 54 -24.03 8.73 -15.71
CA PHE A 54 -23.80 8.29 -17.09
C PHE A 54 -25.02 7.61 -17.72
N GLY A 55 -26.07 7.34 -16.95
CA GLY A 55 -27.19 6.47 -17.32
C GLY A 55 -26.91 4.98 -17.11
N ILE A 56 -25.65 4.55 -17.22
CA ILE A 56 -25.18 3.19 -16.98
C ILE A 56 -23.73 3.20 -16.47
N ALA A 57 -23.40 2.29 -15.54
CA ALA A 57 -22.02 1.99 -15.18
C ALA A 57 -21.73 0.53 -15.51
N ALA A 58 -20.96 0.30 -16.57
CA ALA A 58 -20.56 -1.02 -17.02
C ALA A 58 -19.05 -1.05 -17.29
N ASN A 59 -18.45 -2.24 -17.23
CA ASN A 59 -17.02 -2.46 -17.45
C ASN A 59 -16.10 -1.64 -16.51
N PHE A 60 -16.47 -1.54 -15.24
CA PHE A 60 -15.62 -0.97 -14.18
C PHE A 60 -15.01 -2.09 -13.33
N GLU A 61 -13.71 -2.02 -13.10
CA GLU A 61 -13.00 -2.87 -12.16
C GLU A 61 -12.72 -2.10 -10.86
N PHE A 62 -13.03 -2.74 -9.73
CA PHE A 62 -12.83 -2.18 -8.38
C PHE A 62 -11.85 -3.01 -7.54
N PRO A 63 -10.58 -3.17 -7.97
CA PRO A 63 -9.63 -4.00 -7.25
C PRO A 63 -9.15 -3.33 -5.96
N LEU A 64 -8.77 -4.15 -4.98
CA LEU A 64 -8.01 -3.69 -3.82
C LEU A 64 -6.62 -3.22 -4.28
N PRO A 65 -5.99 -2.22 -3.62
CA PRO A 65 -4.67 -1.74 -4.00
C PRO A 65 -3.62 -2.86 -4.07
N ALA A 66 -3.66 -3.79 -3.13
CA ALA A 66 -2.74 -4.93 -3.08
C ALA A 66 -2.85 -5.82 -4.35
N SER A 67 -4.07 -6.17 -4.74
CA SER A 67 -4.35 -7.00 -5.91
C SER A 67 -4.00 -6.28 -7.22
N PHE A 68 -4.29 -4.97 -7.29
CA PHE A 68 -3.91 -4.16 -8.44
C PHE A 68 -2.39 -4.11 -8.63
N ILE A 69 -1.65 -3.79 -7.57
CA ILE A 69 -0.18 -3.71 -7.64
C ILE A 69 0.43 -5.06 -8.05
N TRP A 70 -0.08 -6.17 -7.51
CA TRP A 70 0.38 -7.50 -7.92
C TRP A 70 0.13 -7.77 -9.41
N ARG A 71 -1.06 -7.44 -9.93
CA ARG A 71 -1.35 -7.52 -11.37
C ARG A 71 -0.42 -6.63 -12.20
N MET A 72 -0.03 -5.47 -11.70
CA MET A 72 0.95 -4.63 -12.40
C MET A 72 2.34 -5.26 -12.41
N PHE A 73 2.72 -6.02 -11.37
CA PHE A 73 3.96 -6.81 -11.40
C PHE A 73 3.94 -7.84 -12.52
N THR A 74 2.85 -8.58 -12.70
CA THR A 74 2.75 -9.61 -13.76
C THR A 74 2.74 -9.03 -15.16
N VAL A 75 2.28 -7.78 -15.33
CA VAL A 75 2.29 -7.08 -16.63
C VAL A 75 3.67 -6.53 -16.96
N VAL A 76 4.39 -5.96 -15.98
CA VAL A 76 5.65 -5.23 -16.22
C VAL A 76 6.88 -6.10 -16.13
N LEU A 77 6.87 -7.10 -15.25
CA LEU A 77 8.02 -7.97 -14.99
C LEU A 77 7.81 -9.34 -15.66
N PRO A 78 8.87 -9.95 -16.22
CA PRO A 78 8.78 -11.27 -16.83
C PRO A 78 8.64 -12.37 -15.76
N ASP A 79 7.97 -13.46 -16.11
CA ASP A 79 7.91 -14.70 -15.35
C ASP A 79 7.39 -14.57 -13.90
N ILE A 80 6.47 -13.62 -13.67
CA ILE A 80 5.78 -13.49 -12.38
C ILE A 80 4.48 -14.31 -12.43
N PRO A 81 4.24 -15.22 -11.47
CA PRO A 81 3.00 -15.99 -11.42
C PRO A 81 1.80 -15.10 -11.10
N GLU A 82 0.62 -15.49 -11.57
CA GLU A 82 -0.64 -14.78 -11.29
C GLU A 82 -0.91 -14.69 -9.79
N GLU A 83 -0.55 -15.72 -9.03
CA GLU A 83 -0.64 -15.76 -7.57
C GLU A 83 0.73 -15.92 -6.92
N SER A 84 0.93 -15.19 -5.82
CA SER A 84 2.14 -15.29 -5.00
C SER A 84 2.18 -16.64 -4.27
N ALA A 85 3.31 -17.33 -4.34
CA ALA A 85 3.59 -18.47 -3.46
C ALA A 85 3.65 -18.08 -1.97
N PHE A 86 3.74 -16.77 -1.68
CA PHE A 86 3.73 -16.18 -0.35
C PHE A 86 2.40 -15.45 -0.06
N SER A 87 1.28 -15.93 -0.60
CA SER A 87 -0.04 -15.49 -0.13
C SER A 87 -0.25 -15.94 1.31
N LYS A 88 -1.07 -15.20 2.08
CA LYS A 88 -1.39 -15.55 3.47
C LYS A 88 -1.83 -17.02 3.62
N ASP A 89 -2.72 -17.48 2.75
CA ASP A 89 -3.24 -18.85 2.82
C ASP A 89 -2.15 -19.88 2.51
N ALA A 90 -1.34 -19.65 1.47
CA ALA A 90 -0.22 -20.54 1.14
C ALA A 90 0.83 -20.57 2.27
N MET A 91 1.18 -19.42 2.83
CA MET A 91 2.11 -19.34 3.96
C MET A 91 1.57 -20.07 5.18
N THR A 92 0.26 -19.98 5.46
CA THR A 92 -0.37 -20.69 6.60
C THR A 92 -0.11 -22.18 6.52
N TRP A 93 -0.36 -22.81 5.36
CA TRP A 93 -0.14 -24.24 5.16
C TRP A 93 1.34 -24.63 5.21
N LYS A 94 2.21 -23.83 4.59
CA LYS A 94 3.67 -24.07 4.63
C LYS A 94 4.22 -23.99 6.05
N LEU A 95 3.80 -22.97 6.81
CA LEU A 95 4.20 -22.77 8.20
C LEU A 95 3.67 -23.90 9.08
N MET A 96 2.44 -24.35 8.87
CA MET A 96 1.88 -25.51 9.58
C MET A 96 2.72 -26.79 9.36
N ALA A 97 3.27 -26.98 8.16
CA ALA A 97 4.18 -28.09 7.86
C ALA A 97 5.60 -27.90 8.44
N LEU A 98 6.06 -26.65 8.58
CA LEU A 98 7.41 -26.30 9.03
C LEU A 98 7.55 -26.26 10.54
N LEU A 99 6.59 -25.68 11.25
CA LEU A 99 6.66 -25.43 12.70
C LEU A 99 7.03 -26.69 13.50
N PRO A 100 6.42 -27.87 13.27
CA PRO A 100 6.78 -29.08 14.01
C PRO A 100 8.22 -29.55 13.72
N ARG A 101 8.77 -29.26 12.54
CA ARG A 101 10.13 -29.67 12.13
C ARG A 101 11.20 -28.76 12.71
N LEU A 102 10.84 -27.51 13.01
CA LEU A 102 11.72 -26.55 13.67
C LEU A 102 11.74 -26.75 15.19
N CYS A 103 10.85 -27.58 15.71
CA CYS A 103 10.89 -27.97 17.12
C CYS A 103 12.07 -28.85 17.44
N GLY A 104 13.04 -28.25 18.15
CA GLY A 104 14.36 -28.82 18.44
C GLY A 104 15.51 -27.92 17.99
N GLN A 105 15.24 -26.85 17.23
CA GLN A 105 16.23 -25.83 16.92
C GLN A 105 16.32 -24.77 18.03
N PRO A 106 17.52 -24.21 18.29
CA PRO A 106 17.69 -23.15 19.27
C PRO A 106 16.84 -21.92 18.88
N GLY A 107 16.14 -21.35 19.85
CA GLY A 107 15.27 -20.18 19.68
C GLY A 107 13.79 -20.51 19.43
N PHE A 108 13.42 -21.76 19.20
CA PHE A 108 12.03 -22.19 18.99
C PHE A 108 11.38 -22.79 20.25
N GLU A 109 12.04 -22.76 21.40
CA GLU A 109 11.61 -23.45 22.64
C GLU A 109 10.22 -22.99 23.11
N VAL A 110 9.94 -21.69 23.02
CA VAL A 110 8.65 -21.10 23.39
C VAL A 110 7.53 -21.60 22.48
N ILE A 111 7.80 -21.69 21.17
CA ILE A 111 6.84 -22.16 20.17
C ILE A 111 6.55 -23.64 20.39
N CYS A 112 7.58 -24.43 20.65
CA CYS A 112 7.42 -25.87 20.85
C CYS A 112 6.63 -26.18 22.10
N ARG A 113 6.88 -25.46 23.20
CA ARG A 113 6.07 -25.57 24.41
C ARG A 113 4.60 -25.20 24.16
N TYR A 114 4.34 -24.18 23.34
CA TYR A 114 2.98 -23.82 22.98
C TYR A 114 2.27 -24.92 22.16
N LEU A 115 3.01 -25.58 21.28
CA LEU A 115 2.52 -26.67 20.42
C LEU A 115 2.50 -28.05 21.12
N GLU A 116 2.87 -28.14 22.41
CA GLU A 116 2.66 -29.35 23.21
C GLU A 116 1.17 -29.71 23.31
N ASP A 117 0.87 -31.00 23.35
CA ASP A 117 -0.49 -31.57 23.47
C ASP A 117 -1.48 -31.08 22.38
N ASP A 118 -1.01 -30.89 21.13
CA ASP A 118 -1.83 -30.45 19.98
C ASP A 118 -2.29 -31.63 19.08
N GLU A 119 -2.98 -32.61 19.67
CA GLU A 119 -3.42 -33.83 18.94
C GLU A 119 -4.33 -33.52 17.74
N ASP A 120 -5.16 -32.47 17.82
CA ASP A 120 -6.09 -32.05 16.77
C ASP A 120 -5.50 -31.01 15.81
N GLN A 121 -4.21 -30.68 15.94
CA GLN A 121 -3.46 -29.68 15.14
C GLN A 121 -4.05 -28.26 15.15
N ARG A 122 -4.95 -27.96 16.09
CA ARG A 122 -5.66 -26.68 16.13
C ARG A 122 -4.72 -25.55 16.52
N LYS A 123 -3.86 -25.75 17.52
CA LYS A 123 -2.90 -24.73 17.96
C LYS A 123 -1.91 -24.43 16.85
N CYS A 124 -1.39 -25.47 16.19
CA CYS A 124 -0.47 -25.34 15.07
C CYS A 124 -1.09 -24.53 13.92
N HIS A 125 -2.30 -24.89 13.49
CA HIS A 125 -2.99 -24.16 12.41
C HIS A 125 -3.26 -22.69 12.79
N GLN A 126 -3.80 -22.43 13.99
CA GLN A 126 -4.09 -21.07 14.43
C GLN A 126 -2.83 -20.22 14.55
N PHE A 127 -1.74 -20.78 15.07
CA PHE A 127 -0.46 -20.09 15.19
C PHE A 127 0.16 -19.83 13.81
N ALA A 128 0.17 -20.82 12.93
CA ALA A 128 0.63 -20.67 11.54
C ALA A 128 -0.14 -19.57 10.80
N ALA A 129 -1.46 -19.49 10.99
CA ALA A 129 -2.29 -18.44 10.38
C ALA A 129 -1.95 -17.05 10.92
N ARG A 130 -1.68 -16.92 12.23
CA ARG A 130 -1.24 -15.65 12.85
C ARG A 130 0.15 -15.23 12.37
N LEU A 131 1.06 -16.18 12.19
CA LEU A 131 2.38 -15.93 11.64
C LEU A 131 2.32 -15.54 10.17
N ALA A 132 1.50 -16.22 9.38
CA ALA A 132 1.26 -15.86 7.98
C ALA A 132 0.68 -14.45 7.86
N ASP A 133 -0.26 -14.07 8.73
CA ASP A 133 -0.79 -12.70 8.83
C ASP A 133 0.31 -11.68 9.13
N LEU A 134 1.24 -12.02 10.02
CA LEU A 134 2.35 -11.14 10.39
C LEU A 134 3.36 -10.98 9.25
N TYR A 135 3.72 -12.06 8.56
CA TYR A 135 4.59 -12.00 7.39
C TYR A 135 3.93 -11.26 6.22
N ASP A 136 2.62 -11.42 6.00
CA ASP A 136 1.89 -10.64 4.98
C ASP A 136 1.95 -9.14 5.27
N GLN A 137 1.85 -8.74 6.55
CA GLN A 137 2.06 -7.35 6.96
C GLN A 137 3.51 -6.90 6.76
N TYR A 138 4.50 -7.70 7.13
CA TYR A 138 5.92 -7.37 6.92
C TYR A 138 6.25 -7.20 5.42
N LEU A 139 5.68 -8.05 4.55
CA LEU A 139 5.84 -7.95 3.10
C LEU A 139 5.39 -6.60 2.53
N VAL A 140 4.50 -5.88 3.22
CA VAL A 140 3.95 -4.58 2.79
C VAL A 140 4.59 -3.41 3.53
N PHE A 141 4.68 -3.49 4.86
CA PHE A 141 5.06 -2.37 5.73
C PHE A 141 6.53 -2.36 6.12
N ARG A 142 7.21 -3.52 6.14
CA ARG A 142 8.61 -3.69 6.54
C ARG A 142 9.35 -4.65 5.60
N PRO A 143 9.32 -4.42 4.28
CA PRO A 143 9.96 -5.32 3.32
C PRO A 143 11.48 -5.41 3.55
N ASP A 144 12.08 -4.33 4.07
CA ASP A 144 13.48 -4.25 4.47
C ASP A 144 13.86 -5.28 5.55
N TRP A 145 12.98 -5.57 6.51
CA TRP A 145 13.25 -6.58 7.54
C TRP A 145 13.41 -7.97 6.93
N LEU A 146 12.51 -8.33 6.03
CA LEU A 146 12.51 -9.65 5.37
C LEU A 146 13.75 -9.83 4.48
N GLU A 147 14.20 -8.76 3.83
CA GLU A 147 15.44 -8.78 3.07
C GLU A 147 16.67 -8.95 3.97
N SER A 148 16.77 -8.20 5.08
CA SER A 148 17.86 -8.36 6.06
C SER A 148 17.86 -9.75 6.67
N TRP A 149 16.69 -10.29 7.03
CA TRP A 149 16.60 -11.65 7.58
C TRP A 149 17.01 -12.73 6.59
N GLN A 150 16.78 -12.55 5.28
CA GLN A 150 17.27 -13.45 4.24
C GLN A 150 18.80 -13.40 4.09
N ARG A 151 19.44 -12.27 4.41
CA ARG A 151 20.90 -12.11 4.45
C ARG A 151 21.52 -12.51 5.80
N GLU A 152 20.72 -13.06 6.71
CA GLU A 152 21.13 -13.39 8.09
C GLU A 152 21.58 -12.16 8.91
N GLU A 153 21.11 -10.97 8.53
CA GLU A 153 21.37 -9.73 9.24
C GLU A 153 20.32 -9.47 10.32
N ARG A 154 20.75 -8.95 11.47
CA ARG A 154 19.85 -8.52 12.54
C ARG A 154 19.36 -7.10 12.26
N VAL A 155 18.05 -6.87 12.34
CA VAL A 155 17.48 -5.51 12.30
C VAL A 155 17.65 -4.86 13.67
N ALA A 156 18.12 -3.61 13.70
CA ALA A 156 18.22 -2.86 14.94
C ALA A 156 16.83 -2.57 15.55
N ASP A 157 16.78 -2.37 16.87
CA ASP A 157 15.57 -1.96 17.61
C ASP A 157 14.39 -2.96 17.60
N LEU A 158 14.60 -4.20 17.15
CA LEU A 158 13.64 -5.29 17.32
C LEU A 158 13.93 -6.12 18.56
N GLY A 159 12.86 -6.57 19.22
CA GLY A 159 12.95 -7.47 20.38
C GLY A 159 13.46 -8.86 20.02
N GLU A 160 13.65 -9.69 21.05
CA GLU A 160 14.20 -11.05 20.94
C GLU A 160 13.41 -11.97 20.01
N ALA A 161 12.10 -11.69 19.81
CA ALA A 161 11.26 -12.45 18.90
C ALA A 161 11.77 -12.46 17.44
N GLN A 162 12.59 -11.47 17.05
CA GLN A 162 13.21 -11.46 15.73
C GLN A 162 14.07 -12.70 15.47
N GLU A 163 14.69 -13.29 16.50
CA GLU A 163 15.64 -14.40 16.33
C GLU A 163 14.96 -15.62 15.69
N TRP A 164 13.82 -16.02 16.24
CA TRP A 164 13.04 -17.13 15.67
C TRP A 164 12.23 -16.70 14.44
N GLN A 165 11.73 -15.46 14.37
CA GLN A 165 10.98 -14.98 13.20
C GLN A 165 11.86 -14.90 11.94
N ALA A 166 13.09 -14.45 12.07
CA ALA A 166 14.04 -14.39 10.97
C ALA A 166 14.43 -15.80 10.51
N ALA A 167 14.70 -16.71 11.46
CA ALA A 167 14.99 -18.11 11.14
C ALA A 167 13.81 -18.81 10.46
N LEU A 168 12.59 -18.59 10.96
CA LEU A 168 11.37 -19.15 10.38
C LEU A 168 11.09 -18.59 8.98
N TRP A 169 11.34 -17.31 8.74
CA TRP A 169 11.21 -16.70 7.41
C TRP A 169 12.17 -17.34 6.40
N ARG A 170 13.44 -17.52 6.79
CA ARG A 170 14.43 -18.24 5.94
C ARG A 170 13.98 -19.67 5.66
N ALA A 171 13.48 -20.39 6.66
CA ALA A 171 12.96 -21.74 6.49
C ALA A 171 11.75 -21.79 5.56
N LEU A 172 10.85 -20.79 5.61
CA LEU A 172 9.70 -20.66 4.71
C LEU A 172 10.12 -20.44 3.26
N VAL A 173 11.13 -19.59 3.03
CA VAL A 173 11.68 -19.32 1.70
C VAL A 173 12.36 -20.58 1.13
N ASP A 174 13.23 -21.24 1.90
CA ASP A 174 13.89 -22.49 1.50
C ASP A 174 12.88 -23.63 1.24
N TYR A 175 11.84 -23.76 2.07
CA TYR A 175 10.77 -24.73 1.83
C TYR A 175 10.01 -24.45 0.53
N THR A 176 9.76 -23.18 0.23
CA THR A 176 9.08 -22.77 -1.01
C THR A 176 9.94 -23.06 -2.23
N ASP A 177 11.24 -22.79 -2.16
CA ASP A 177 12.20 -23.06 -3.23
C ASP A 177 12.33 -24.58 -3.51
N ARG A 178 12.45 -25.39 -2.45
CA ARG A 178 12.47 -26.86 -2.57
C ARG A 178 11.18 -27.46 -3.14
N ALA A 179 10.05 -26.77 -2.95
CA ALA A 179 8.78 -27.14 -3.56
C ALA A 179 8.69 -26.76 -5.06
N GLY A 180 9.74 -26.16 -5.64
CA GLY A 180 9.78 -25.71 -7.04
C GLY A 180 8.85 -24.53 -7.31
N GLN A 181 8.45 -23.80 -6.27
CA GLN A 181 7.54 -22.66 -6.39
C GLN A 181 8.32 -21.36 -6.59
N SER A 182 7.67 -20.38 -7.20
CA SER A 182 8.29 -19.08 -7.48
C SER A 182 8.80 -18.39 -6.20
N PRO A 183 10.03 -17.83 -6.20
CA PRO A 183 10.58 -17.10 -5.06
C PRO A 183 10.03 -15.67 -4.95
N TRP A 184 9.14 -15.27 -5.87
CA TRP A 184 8.64 -13.91 -5.94
C TRP A 184 7.60 -13.64 -4.85
N HIS A 185 7.86 -12.57 -4.10
CA HIS A 185 6.94 -12.01 -3.10
C HIS A 185 6.95 -10.49 -3.19
N ARG A 186 6.03 -9.83 -2.49
CA ARG A 186 5.85 -8.38 -2.66
C ARG A 186 7.13 -7.59 -2.36
N ALA A 187 7.82 -7.95 -1.28
CA ALA A 187 9.02 -7.24 -0.84
C ALA A 187 10.14 -7.25 -1.90
N ASN A 188 10.43 -8.41 -2.53
CA ASN A 188 11.49 -8.49 -3.54
C ASN A 188 11.08 -7.99 -4.93
N LEU A 189 9.78 -7.88 -5.22
CA LEU A 189 9.30 -7.37 -6.50
C LEU A 189 9.22 -5.84 -6.55
N TYR A 190 8.92 -5.14 -5.45
CA TYR A 190 8.71 -3.68 -5.46
C TYR A 190 9.87 -2.91 -6.09
N ARG A 191 11.11 -3.17 -5.64
CA ARG A 191 12.29 -2.46 -6.14
C ARG A 191 12.52 -2.74 -7.62
N ARG A 192 12.33 -4.00 -8.05
CA ARG A 192 12.52 -4.41 -9.44
C ARG A 192 11.46 -3.78 -10.34
N PHE A 193 10.22 -3.72 -9.89
CA PHE A 193 9.11 -3.08 -10.58
C PHE A 193 9.33 -1.58 -10.77
N ILE A 194 9.68 -0.87 -9.69
CA ILE A 194 9.97 0.57 -9.75
C ILE A 194 11.14 0.82 -10.71
N HIS A 195 12.23 0.05 -10.56
CA HIS A 195 13.39 0.20 -11.43
C HIS A 195 13.05 -0.06 -12.91
N ALA A 196 12.28 -1.11 -13.22
CA ALA A 196 11.86 -1.41 -14.58
C ALA A 196 11.04 -0.25 -15.19
N LEU A 197 10.12 0.34 -14.43
CA LEU A 197 9.33 1.48 -14.89
C LEU A 197 10.16 2.77 -15.00
N GLU A 198 11.14 2.98 -14.15
CA GLU A 198 12.02 4.16 -14.21
C GLU A 198 12.97 4.11 -15.41
N GLN A 199 13.43 2.92 -15.79
CA GLN A 199 14.32 2.70 -16.94
C GLN A 199 13.57 2.53 -18.26
N ALA A 200 12.28 2.26 -18.24
CA ALA A 200 11.49 2.12 -19.46
C ALA A 200 11.32 3.48 -20.15
N ASP A 201 11.75 3.58 -21.41
CA ASP A 201 11.55 4.78 -22.24
C ASP A 201 10.13 4.89 -22.81
N SER A 202 9.40 3.77 -22.86
CA SER A 202 8.04 3.69 -23.38
C SER A 202 7.12 2.96 -22.40
N CYS A 203 5.81 3.22 -22.52
CA CYS A 203 4.80 2.60 -21.67
C CYS A 203 4.78 1.08 -21.89
N PRO A 204 5.00 0.26 -20.84
CA PRO A 204 4.86 -1.19 -20.95
C PRO A 204 3.47 -1.60 -21.47
N SER A 205 3.44 -2.54 -22.40
CA SER A 205 2.19 -3.07 -22.97
C SER A 205 1.33 -3.71 -21.89
N GLY A 206 0.01 -3.48 -21.92
CA GLY A 206 -0.94 -4.11 -21.01
C GLY A 206 -1.24 -3.31 -19.74
N LEU A 207 -0.55 -2.19 -19.50
CA LEU A 207 -0.94 -1.25 -18.45
C LEU A 207 -2.25 -0.54 -18.81
N PRO A 208 -3.13 -0.27 -17.83
CA PRO A 208 -4.32 0.54 -18.08
C PRO A 208 -3.92 1.99 -18.38
N PRO A 209 -4.59 2.69 -19.30
CA PRO A 209 -4.25 4.07 -19.66
C PRO A 209 -4.41 5.02 -18.47
N ARG A 210 -5.36 4.72 -17.57
CA ARG A 210 -5.56 5.45 -16.33
C ARG A 210 -6.03 4.56 -15.19
N VAL A 211 -5.77 5.02 -13.96
CA VAL A 211 -6.28 4.41 -12.74
C VAL A 211 -6.72 5.51 -11.77
N PHE A 212 -7.90 5.31 -11.18
CA PHE A 212 -8.40 6.16 -10.10
C PHE A 212 -8.21 5.46 -8.76
N ILE A 213 -7.91 6.21 -7.71
CA ILE A 213 -7.89 5.69 -6.33
C ILE A 213 -8.90 6.50 -5.53
N CYS A 214 -9.96 5.85 -5.02
CA CYS A 214 -11.09 6.54 -4.40
C CYS A 214 -11.46 5.92 -3.05
N GLY A 215 -11.78 6.78 -2.08
CA GLY A 215 -12.24 6.34 -0.76
C GLY A 215 -11.18 5.65 0.07
N ILE A 216 -9.90 5.90 -0.21
CA ILE A 216 -8.76 5.37 0.52
C ILE A 216 -8.09 6.50 1.30
N SER A 217 -8.12 6.40 2.63
CA SER A 217 -7.53 7.39 3.54
C SER A 217 -6.09 7.10 3.92
N ALA A 218 -5.60 5.87 3.69
CA ALA A 218 -4.22 5.48 3.97
C ALA A 218 -3.74 4.44 2.94
N LEU A 219 -2.53 4.63 2.45
CA LEU A 219 -1.81 3.69 1.59
C LEU A 219 -0.42 3.42 2.17
N PRO A 220 0.06 2.16 2.11
CA PRO A 220 1.45 1.86 2.46
C PRO A 220 2.44 2.72 1.64
N PRO A 221 3.56 3.17 2.22
CA PRO A 221 4.57 3.95 1.49
C PRO A 221 5.08 3.26 0.22
N THR A 222 5.25 1.94 0.27
CA THR A 222 5.65 1.10 -0.87
C THR A 222 4.63 1.14 -2.01
N TYR A 223 3.34 1.23 -1.69
CA TYR A 223 2.27 1.31 -2.69
C TYR A 223 2.27 2.69 -3.34
N LEU A 224 2.47 3.76 -2.57
CA LEU A 224 2.60 5.11 -3.11
C LEU A 224 3.82 5.24 -4.04
N GLN A 225 4.96 4.67 -3.68
CA GLN A 225 6.15 4.65 -4.54
C GLN A 225 5.90 3.89 -5.85
N ALA A 226 5.25 2.72 -5.78
CA ALA A 226 4.89 1.95 -6.96
C ALA A 226 3.89 2.70 -7.87
N LEU A 227 2.87 3.34 -7.29
CA LEU A 227 1.91 4.18 -8.03
C LEU A 227 2.57 5.41 -8.64
N GLN A 228 3.55 6.01 -7.96
CA GLN A 228 4.33 7.12 -8.49
C GLN A 228 5.18 6.69 -9.70
N ALA A 229 5.81 5.52 -9.63
CA ALA A 229 6.57 4.95 -10.75
C ALA A 229 5.64 4.63 -11.94
N LEU A 230 4.47 4.02 -11.69
CA LEU A 230 3.43 3.82 -12.70
C LEU A 230 2.96 5.14 -13.32
N GLY A 231 2.84 6.17 -12.49
CA GLY A 231 2.49 7.52 -12.90
C GLY A 231 3.49 8.18 -13.84
N ARG A 232 4.61 7.55 -14.20
CA ARG A 232 5.47 8.00 -15.33
C ARG A 232 4.88 7.62 -16.69
N HIS A 233 4.12 6.53 -16.74
CA HIS A 233 3.64 5.89 -17.98
C HIS A 233 2.13 5.99 -18.17
N ILE A 234 1.38 5.99 -17.08
CA ILE A 234 -0.10 6.02 -17.08
C ILE A 234 -0.63 7.18 -16.26
N ASP A 235 -1.90 7.52 -16.43
CA ASP A 235 -2.56 8.55 -15.63
C ASP A 235 -3.08 7.99 -14.31
N VAL A 236 -2.45 8.37 -13.21
CA VAL A 236 -2.83 7.96 -11.86
C VAL A 236 -3.53 9.12 -11.17
N HIS A 237 -4.78 8.93 -10.79
CA HIS A 237 -5.63 9.93 -10.14
C HIS A 237 -5.95 9.50 -8.71
N LEU A 238 -5.25 10.03 -7.71
CA LEU A 238 -5.53 9.80 -6.30
C LEU A 238 -6.55 10.80 -5.78
N LEU A 239 -7.77 10.33 -5.51
CA LEU A 239 -8.87 11.12 -4.94
C LEU A 239 -8.89 10.98 -3.42
N PHE A 240 -8.15 11.86 -2.75
CA PHE A 240 -7.93 11.80 -1.31
C PHE A 240 -8.94 12.67 -0.55
N THR A 241 -9.79 12.02 0.25
CA THR A 241 -10.74 12.70 1.13
C THR A 241 -10.02 13.29 2.32
N ASN A 242 -9.65 14.57 2.21
CA ASN A 242 -8.88 15.30 3.21
C ASN A 242 -9.80 16.19 4.07
N PRO A 243 -9.88 15.97 5.39
CA PRO A 243 -10.75 16.74 6.26
C PRO A 243 -10.26 18.19 6.48
N CYS A 244 -9.00 18.49 6.14
CA CYS A 244 -8.42 19.82 6.27
C CYS A 244 -7.88 20.35 4.94
N ARG A 245 -8.10 21.64 4.66
CA ARG A 245 -7.55 22.29 3.46
C ARG A 245 -6.07 22.62 3.57
N TYR A 246 -5.56 22.76 4.78
CA TYR A 246 -4.16 23.08 5.08
C TYR A 246 -3.37 21.80 5.37
N TYR A 247 -2.05 21.90 5.46
CA TYR A 247 -1.20 20.83 5.97
C TYR A 247 -1.42 20.66 7.48
N TRP A 248 -1.58 19.41 7.90
CA TRP A 248 -1.93 19.03 9.27
C TRP A 248 -1.19 17.76 9.74
N GLY A 249 -0.17 17.32 8.99
CA GLY A 249 0.65 16.16 9.33
C GLY A 249 1.98 16.58 9.95
N ASP A 250 2.78 15.62 10.38
CA ASP A 250 4.06 15.87 11.03
C ASP A 250 5.15 16.18 9.99
N ILE A 251 6.28 16.72 10.44
CA ILE A 251 7.45 16.99 9.60
C ILE A 251 8.63 16.14 10.05
N ARG A 252 9.44 15.70 9.09
CA ARG A 252 10.66 14.94 9.41
C ARG A 252 11.80 15.83 9.91
N ASP A 253 11.98 16.97 9.24
CA ASP A 253 13.06 17.91 9.52
C ASP A 253 12.70 19.32 9.04
N ARG A 254 13.47 20.32 9.48
CA ARG A 254 13.25 21.72 9.10
C ARG A 254 13.48 22.00 7.61
N ALA A 255 14.31 21.22 6.93
CA ALA A 255 14.52 21.37 5.49
C ALA A 255 13.27 20.92 4.70
N PHE A 256 12.58 19.89 5.17
CA PHE A 256 11.31 19.42 4.65
C PHE A 256 10.21 20.46 4.86
N LEU A 257 10.16 21.10 6.04
CA LEU A 257 9.25 22.21 6.29
C LEU A 257 9.45 23.37 5.30
N ALA A 258 10.69 23.79 5.05
CA ALA A 258 11.00 24.82 4.07
C ALA A 258 10.51 24.45 2.65
N ARG A 259 10.61 23.18 2.27
CA ARG A 259 10.04 22.67 1.01
C ARG A 259 8.51 22.72 1.01
N LEU A 260 7.86 22.40 2.12
CA LEU A 260 6.40 22.47 2.26
C LEU A 260 5.87 23.91 2.24
N GLN A 261 6.57 24.86 2.86
CA GLN A 261 6.21 26.28 2.87
C GLN A 261 6.13 26.86 1.45
N ASN A 262 7.06 26.43 0.58
CA ASN A 262 7.12 26.86 -0.81
C ASN A 262 6.18 26.07 -1.75
N ARG A 263 5.52 25.01 -1.26
CA ARG A 263 4.56 24.25 -2.07
C ARG A 263 3.20 24.94 -2.10
N THR A 264 2.66 25.05 -3.30
CA THR A 264 1.29 25.52 -3.53
C THR A 264 0.41 24.38 -4.07
N ARG A 265 -0.89 24.48 -3.80
CA ARG A 265 -1.92 23.66 -4.42
C ARG A 265 -2.79 24.53 -5.32
N ARG A 266 -3.07 24.05 -6.52
CA ARG A 266 -3.99 24.73 -7.44
C ARG A 266 -5.43 24.45 -7.03
N HIS A 267 -6.20 25.50 -6.79
CA HIS A 267 -7.64 25.38 -6.55
C HIS A 267 -8.37 25.13 -7.87
N TYR A 268 -9.04 23.99 -7.99
CA TYR A 268 -9.64 23.53 -9.26
C TYR A 268 -10.54 24.58 -9.93
N ARG A 269 -11.51 25.15 -9.20
CA ARG A 269 -12.50 26.10 -9.77
C ARG A 269 -11.98 27.52 -10.04
N HIS A 270 -11.05 27.99 -9.22
CA HIS A 270 -10.61 29.39 -9.27
C HIS A 270 -9.28 29.53 -9.99
N HIS A 271 -8.62 28.41 -10.30
CA HIS A 271 -7.27 28.34 -10.86
C HIS A 271 -6.22 29.15 -10.08
N LEU A 272 -6.50 29.45 -8.80
CA LEU A 272 -5.60 30.15 -7.90
C LEU A 272 -4.68 29.15 -7.21
N GLU A 273 -3.42 29.55 -7.02
CA GLU A 273 -2.50 28.84 -6.16
C GLU A 273 -2.75 29.21 -4.70
N LYS A 274 -2.81 28.18 -3.84
CA LYS A 274 -2.96 28.34 -2.40
C LYS A 274 -1.82 27.66 -1.68
N ASN A 275 -1.24 28.34 -0.69
CA ASN A 275 -0.22 27.77 0.16
C ASN A 275 -0.78 26.60 0.99
N LEU A 276 0.10 25.67 1.35
CA LEU A 276 -0.25 24.56 2.23
C LEU A 276 -0.58 25.00 3.65
N PHE A 277 0.03 26.09 4.13
CA PHE A 277 -0.21 26.64 5.45
C PHE A 277 -1.10 27.89 5.36
N ARG A 278 -1.92 28.10 6.40
CA ARG A 278 -2.76 29.32 6.51
C ARG A 278 -1.90 30.58 6.57
N ARG A 279 -0.76 30.51 7.27
CA ARG A 279 0.24 31.57 7.39
C ARG A 279 1.63 30.93 7.27
N PRO A 280 2.24 30.93 6.07
CA PRO A 280 3.53 30.28 5.85
C PRO A 280 4.65 30.81 6.77
N GLU A 281 4.65 32.12 7.01
CA GLU A 281 5.57 32.85 7.92
C GLU A 281 5.58 32.29 9.36
N GLN A 282 4.47 31.69 9.79
CA GLN A 282 4.28 31.18 11.15
C GLN A 282 4.33 29.64 11.21
N ALA A 283 4.66 28.96 10.11
CA ALA A 283 4.60 27.51 10.06
C ALA A 283 5.67 26.85 10.95
N ASP A 284 6.83 27.47 11.14
CA ASP A 284 7.89 26.96 12.02
C ASP A 284 7.42 26.82 13.47
N GLY A 285 6.55 27.72 13.94
CA GLY A 285 6.00 27.67 15.30
C GLY A 285 4.85 26.69 15.49
N LEU A 286 4.47 25.90 14.47
CA LEU A 286 3.41 24.90 14.57
C LEU A 286 3.92 23.51 14.97
N PHE A 287 5.25 23.31 15.02
CA PHE A 287 5.87 22.01 15.24
C PHE A 287 6.76 22.03 16.47
N ASN A 288 6.75 20.93 17.25
CA ASN A 288 7.69 20.72 18.34
C ASN A 288 9.07 20.26 17.81
N ASP A 289 10.03 20.02 18.70
CA ASP A 289 11.38 19.59 18.33
C ASP A 289 11.41 18.18 17.69
N GLU A 290 10.39 17.36 17.94
CA GLU A 290 10.19 16.05 17.32
C GLU A 290 9.48 16.13 15.95
N GLY A 291 9.10 17.34 15.53
CA GLY A 291 8.41 17.58 14.27
C GLY A 291 6.91 17.29 14.30
N GLU A 292 6.34 17.00 15.47
CA GLU A 292 4.90 16.79 15.63
C GLU A 292 4.16 18.12 15.58
N GLN A 293 3.05 18.15 14.84
CA GLN A 293 2.27 19.37 14.71
C GLN A 293 1.34 19.58 15.91
N GLU A 294 1.41 20.75 16.55
CA GLU A 294 0.37 21.21 17.47
C GLU A 294 -0.88 21.59 16.64
N SER A 295 -1.75 20.60 16.41
CA SER A 295 -2.95 20.81 15.63
C SER A 295 -3.86 21.85 16.31
N GLY A 296 -4.11 22.98 15.64
CA GLY A 296 -4.98 24.04 16.19
C GLY A 296 -6.44 23.63 16.42
N ASN A 297 -6.85 22.44 15.98
CA ASN A 297 -8.12 21.82 16.33
C ASN A 297 -7.85 20.52 17.11
N PRO A 298 -8.26 20.44 18.40
CA PRO A 298 -7.93 19.32 19.28
C PRO A 298 -8.51 17.98 18.81
N LEU A 299 -9.58 17.99 17.99
CA LEU A 299 -10.13 16.75 17.44
C LEU A 299 -9.21 16.12 16.40
N PHE A 300 -8.43 16.92 15.65
CA PHE A 300 -7.46 16.37 14.71
C PHE A 300 -6.28 15.71 15.42
N GLY A 301 -5.75 16.33 16.48
CA GLY A 301 -4.67 15.73 17.28
C GLY A 301 -5.07 14.40 17.92
N LEU A 302 -6.34 14.24 18.28
CA LEU A 302 -6.86 13.02 18.92
C LEU A 302 -7.26 11.92 17.92
N MET A 303 -7.99 12.26 16.86
CA MET A 303 -8.61 11.28 15.94
C MET A 303 -7.92 11.18 14.58
N GLY A 304 -7.00 12.10 14.27
CA GLY A 304 -6.39 12.25 12.95
C GLY A 304 -5.11 11.45 12.71
N LYS A 305 -4.58 10.72 13.71
CA LYS A 305 -3.27 10.05 13.65
C LYS A 305 -3.06 9.13 12.44
N ALA A 306 -4.12 8.50 11.94
CA ALA A 306 -4.03 7.65 10.75
C ALA A 306 -3.84 8.43 9.43
N GLY A 307 -4.09 9.75 9.42
CA GLY A 307 -3.94 10.62 8.26
C GLY A 307 -2.81 11.64 8.35
N THR A 308 -2.01 11.63 9.43
CA THR A 308 -0.83 12.49 9.61
C THR A 308 0.48 11.88 9.10
N GLY A 309 0.51 10.54 8.90
CA GLY A 309 1.68 9.77 8.47
C GLY A 309 1.83 9.54 6.97
#